data_AF-A0A0D2CUU1-F1
#
_entry.id   AF-A0A0D2CUU1-F1
#
_cell.length_a   1.000
_cell.length_b   1.000
_cell.length_c   1.000
_cell.angle_alpha   90.00
_cell.angle_beta   90.00
_cell.angle_gamma   90.00
#
_symmetry.space_group_name_H-M   'P 1'
#
loop_
_entity.id
_entity.type
_entity.pdbx_description
1 polymer ?
#
loop_
_entity_poly.entity_id
_entity_poly.type
_entity_poly.pdbx_seq_one_letter_code
_entity_poly.pdbx_strand_id
1 'polypeptide(L)'
;MHSHLHTKDNIGCEEIMNALDECHARGFLYKAIGGCNDIKREVNKCLSGERTKKSRKNRETALERRARIEGVWAKFDEGDYSALEQFTKSK
;
A
#
# COMPACT_ATOMS: atom_id res chain seq x y z
N MET A 1 -7.38 -18.31 6.43
CA MET A 1 -6.47 -17.46 7.20
C MET A 1 -6.21 -16.21 6.36
N HIS A 2 -6.54 -15.03 6.88
CA HIS A 2 -6.13 -13.76 6.28
C HIS A 2 -5.14 -13.12 7.25
N SER A 3 -3.94 -12.80 6.78
CA SER A 3 -3.00 -11.96 7.54
C SER A 3 -3.68 -10.64 7.90
N HIS A 4 -3.53 -10.18 9.14
CA HIS A 4 -4.10 -8.94 9.72
C HIS A 4 -4.89 -8.07 8.74
N LEU A 5 -6.19 -8.33 8.68
CA LEU A 5 -7.17 -7.60 7.87
C LEU A 5 -7.26 -6.13 8.34
N HIS A 6 -7.28 -5.92 9.65
CA HIS A 6 -7.32 -4.60 10.29
C HIS A 6 -5.92 -3.99 10.38
N THR A 7 -5.52 -3.29 9.32
CA THR A 7 -4.35 -2.41 9.31
C THR A 7 -4.78 -1.00 8.90
N LYS A 8 -3.95 0.00 9.19
CA LYS A 8 -4.20 1.39 8.78
C LYS A 8 -4.42 1.52 7.25
N ASP A 9 -3.81 0.63 6.47
CA ASP A 9 -3.90 0.63 5.01
C ASP A 9 -5.22 0.03 4.48
N ASN A 10 -6.02 -0.63 5.34
CA ASN A 10 -7.24 -1.35 4.94
C ASN A 10 -8.52 -0.80 5.63
N ILE A 11 -8.46 0.37 6.26
CA ILE A 11 -9.60 0.97 6.98
C ILE A 11 -10.83 1.09 6.06
N GLY A 12 -10.64 1.40 4.78
CA GLY A 12 -11.72 1.48 3.79
C GLY A 12 -12.42 0.15 3.47
N CYS A 13 -11.92 -0.98 3.97
CA CYS A 13 -12.53 -2.30 3.79
C CYS A 13 -13.18 -2.83 5.07
N GLU A 14 -13.26 -2.05 6.15
CA GLU A 14 -13.69 -2.52 7.47
C GLU A 14 -15.09 -3.15 7.45
N GLU A 15 -16.05 -2.53 6.76
CA GLU A 15 -17.43 -3.02 6.69
C GLU A 15 -17.52 -4.44 6.09
N ILE A 16 -16.85 -4.68 4.96
CA ILE A 16 -16.89 -5.99 4.29
C ILE A 16 -16.07 -7.05 5.05
N MET A 17 -15.04 -6.62 5.79
CA MET A 17 -14.27 -7.49 6.68
C MET A 17 -15.13 -7.93 7.88
N ASN A 18 -15.87 -7.00 8.51
CA ASN A 18 -16.82 -7.32 9.57
C ASN A 18 -17.93 -8.26 9.09
N ALA A 19 -18.45 -8.06 7.88
CA ALA A 19 -19.42 -8.98 7.27
C ALA A 19 -18.86 -10.40 7.07
N LEU A 20 -17.57 -10.51 6.73
CA LEU A 20 -16.90 -11.81 6.61
C LEU A 20 -16.73 -12.48 7.98
N ASP A 21 -16.43 -11.70 9.02
CA ASP A 21 -16.30 -12.21 10.37
C ASP A 21 -17.64 -12.66 10.95
N GLU A 22 -18.72 -11.92 10.70
CA GLU A 22 -20.09 -12.33 11.02
C GLU A 22 -20.45 -13.64 10.29
N CYS A 23 -20.08 -13.78 9.02
CA CYS A 23 -20.29 -15.02 8.29
C CYS A 23 -19.51 -16.20 8.89
N HIS A 24 -18.25 -15.97 9.30
CA HIS A 24 -17.47 -16.98 9.99
C HIS A 24 -18.05 -17.35 11.37
N ALA A 25 -18.70 -16.41 12.05
CA ALA A 25 -19.35 -16.64 13.34
C ALA A 25 -20.53 -17.62 13.28
N ARG A 26 -21.08 -17.89 12.07
CA ARG A 26 -22.12 -18.92 11.83
C ARG A 26 -21.63 -20.35 12.07
N GLY A 27 -20.32 -20.55 12.18
CA GLY A 27 -19.71 -21.82 12.57
C GLY A 27 -18.73 -22.37 11.54
N PHE A 28 -17.82 -23.21 12.05
CA PHE A 28 -16.71 -23.76 11.27
C PHE A 28 -17.18 -24.58 10.06
N LEU A 29 -18.22 -25.41 10.20
CA LEU A 29 -18.72 -26.24 9.09
C LEU A 29 -19.27 -25.39 7.93
N TYR A 30 -20.03 -24.33 8.23
CA TYR A 30 -20.56 -23.41 7.23
C TYR A 30 -19.44 -22.72 6.43
N LYS A 31 -18.38 -22.32 7.13
CA LYS A 31 -17.16 -21.79 6.52
C LYS A 31 -16.45 -22.85 5.67
N ALA A 32 -16.31 -24.08 6.16
CA ALA A 32 -15.57 -25.16 5.50
C ALA A 32 -16.20 -25.59 4.18
N ILE A 33 -17.53 -25.62 4.10
CA ILE A 33 -18.26 -25.91 2.85
C ILE A 33 -18.33 -24.72 1.88
N GLY A 34 -17.75 -23.57 2.25
CA GLY A 34 -17.69 -22.40 1.38
C GLY A 34 -18.90 -21.47 1.46
N GLY A 35 -19.72 -21.54 2.51
CA GLY A 35 -20.91 -20.69 2.69
C GLY A 35 -20.62 -19.18 2.77
N CYS A 36 -19.35 -18.78 2.95
CA CYS A 36 -18.90 -17.38 3.00
C CYS A 36 -18.14 -16.93 1.74
N ASN A 37 -18.14 -17.70 0.66
CA ASN A 37 -17.27 -17.44 -0.50
C ASN A 37 -17.61 -16.14 -1.26
N ASP A 38 -18.88 -15.73 -1.31
CA ASP A 38 -19.29 -14.46 -1.93
C ASP A 38 -18.71 -13.26 -1.18
N ILE A 39 -18.88 -13.23 0.14
CA ILE A 39 -18.36 -12.16 1.00
C ILE A 39 -16.82 -12.15 0.91
N LYS A 40 -16.19 -13.33 0.91
CA LYS A 40 -14.73 -13.45 0.73
C LYS A 40 -14.25 -12.86 -0.62
N ARG A 41 -15.02 -13.02 -1.70
CA ARG A 41 -14.68 -12.41 -3.00
C ARG A 41 -14.70 -10.89 -2.91
N GLU A 42 -15.69 -10.31 -2.24
CA GLU A 42 -15.77 -8.86 -2.06
C GLU A 42 -14.65 -8.31 -1.16
N VAL A 43 -14.29 -9.01 -0.08
CA VAL A 43 -13.11 -8.66 0.73
C VAL A 43 -11.85 -8.64 -0.13
N ASN A 44 -11.62 -9.68 -0.95
CA ASN A 44 -10.45 -9.75 -1.83
C ASN A 44 -10.42 -8.62 -2.86
N LYS A 45 -11.59 -8.26 -3.43
CA LYS A 45 -11.72 -7.15 -4.37
C LYS A 45 -11.36 -5.82 -3.71
N CYS A 46 -11.89 -5.57 -2.50
CA CYS A 46 -11.59 -4.36 -1.75
C CYS A 46 -10.09 -4.24 -1.43
N LEU A 47 -9.49 -5.28 -0.83
CA LEU A 47 -8.07 -5.28 -0.46
C LEU A 47 -7.14 -5.18 -1.67
N SER A 48 -7.52 -5.77 -2.81
CA SER A 48 -6.77 -5.63 -4.06
C SER A 48 -6.81 -4.17 -4.57
N GLY A 49 -7.95 -3.50 -4.40
CA GLY A 49 -8.09 -2.07 -4.67
C GLY A 49 -7.15 -1.22 -3.81
N GLU A 50 -7.14 -1.42 -2.49
CA GLU A 50 -6.26 -0.69 -1.57
C GLU A 50 -4.77 -0.93 -1.86
N ARG A 51 -4.38 -2.19 -2.13
CA ARG A 51 -3.02 -2.52 -2.57
C ARG A 51 -2.63 -1.79 -3.86
N THR A 52 -3.55 -1.68 -4.81
CA THR A 52 -3.31 -0.97 -6.07
C THR A 52 -3.13 0.53 -5.84
N LYS A 53 -3.95 1.15 -4.98
CA LYS A 53 -3.81 2.57 -4.59
C LYS A 53 -2.44 2.83 -3.94
N LYS A 54 -2.04 1.98 -3.00
CA LYS A 54 -0.72 2.08 -2.34
C LYS A 54 0.43 1.90 -3.33
N SER A 55 0.33 0.90 -4.21
CA SER A 55 1.34 0.65 -5.25
C SER A 55 1.50 1.86 -6.18
N ARG A 56 0.39 2.48 -6.60
CA ARG A 56 0.41 3.72 -7.39
C ARG A 56 1.10 4.87 -6.66
N LYS A 57 0.74 5.13 -5.40
CA LYS A 57 1.37 6.18 -4.61
C LYS A 57 2.88 5.95 -4.45
N ASN A 58 3.29 4.71 -4.17
CA ASN A 58 4.70 4.35 -4.05
C ASN A 58 5.44 4.58 -5.37
N ARG A 59 4.81 4.26 -6.51
CA ARG A 59 5.37 4.52 -7.84
C ARG A 59 5.53 6.02 -8.10
N GLU A 60 4.53 6.84 -7.78
CA GLU A 60 4.59 8.30 -7.93
C GLU A 60 5.74 8.88 -7.09
N THR A 61 5.82 8.52 -5.80
CA THR A 61 6.91 8.97 -4.93
C THR A 61 8.29 8.48 -5.41
N ALA A 62 8.37 7.27 -5.96
CA ALA A 62 9.63 6.77 -6.54
C ALA A 62 10.06 7.56 -7.78
N LEU A 63 9.12 7.93 -8.65
CA LEU A 63 9.38 8.78 -9.82
C LEU A 63 9.82 10.19 -9.41
N GLU A 64 9.15 10.80 -8.43
CA GLU A 64 9.54 12.11 -7.89
C GLU A 64 10.96 12.09 -7.30
N ARG A 65 11.28 11.04 -6.53
CA ARG A 65 12.63 10.85 -5.99
C ARG A 65 13.66 10.69 -7.10
N ARG A 66 13.34 9.91 -8.13
CA ARG A 66 14.22 9.70 -9.28
C ARG A 66 14.46 11.00 -10.03
N ALA A 67 13.42 11.77 -10.34
CA ALA A 67 13.53 13.06 -11.01
C ALA A 67 14.38 14.06 -10.20
N ARG A 68 14.20 14.08 -8.87
CA ARG A 68 15.04 14.91 -7.98
C ARG A 68 16.52 14.50 -8.06
N ILE A 69 16.80 13.20 -8.02
CA ILE A 69 18.16 12.68 -8.09
C ILE A 69 18.79 13.01 -9.45
N GLU A 70 18.08 12.75 -10.55
CA GLU A 70 18.53 13.07 -11.90
C GLU A 70 18.80 14.58 -12.08
N GLY A 71 17.96 15.44 -11.51
CA GLY A 71 18.21 16.88 -11.52
C GLY A 71 19.46 17.31 -10.72
N VAL A 72 19.80 16.59 -9.65
CA VAL A 72 21.05 16.83 -8.91
C VAL A 72 22.27 16.38 -9.73
N TRP A 73 22.19 15.22 -10.39
CA TRP A 73 23.27 14.74 -11.26
C TRP A 73 23.52 15.67 -12.44
N ALA A 74 22.45 16.16 -13.10
CA ALA A 74 22.59 17.09 -14.21
C ALA A 74 23.34 18.38 -13.82
N LYS A 75 23.06 18.92 -12.62
CA LYS A 75 23.80 20.06 -12.07
C LYS A 75 25.27 19.76 -11.83
N PHE A 76 25.60 18.55 -11.37
CA PHE A 76 26.99 18.14 -11.19
C PHE A 76 27.72 18.02 -12.53
N ASP A 77 27.06 17.54 -13.58
CA ASP A 77 27.61 17.48 -14.93
C ASP A 77 27.87 18.88 -15.51
N GLU A 78 27.07 19.87 -15.12
CA GLU A 78 27.26 21.30 -15.44
C GLU A 78 28.30 22.01 -14.54
N GLY A 79 28.87 21.31 -13.55
CA GLY A 79 29.85 21.85 -12.60
C GLY A 79 29.26 22.62 -11.41
N ASP A 80 27.94 22.62 -11.23
CA ASP A 80 27.27 23.18 -10.04
C ASP A 80 27.26 22.15 -8.89
N TYR A 81 28.26 22.24 -8.01
CA TYR A 81 28.40 21.39 -6.83
C TYR A 81 27.68 21.91 -5.57
N SER A 82 26.79 22.90 -5.70
CA SER A 82 26.09 23.51 -4.55
C SER A 82 25.32 22.49 -3.68
N ALA A 83 24.80 21.42 -4.28
CA ALA A 83 24.14 20.36 -3.53
C ALA A 83 25.10 19.56 -2.63
N LEU A 84 26.37 19.37 -3.01
CA LEU A 84 27.39 18.76 -2.14
C LEU A 84 27.75 19.68 -0.98
N GLU A 85 27.85 20.98 -1.24
CA GLU A 85 28.19 21.95 -0.21
C GLU A 85 27.18 21.99 0.95
N GLN A 86 25.89 21.76 0.67
CA GLN A 86 24.87 21.67 1.71
C GLN A 86 25.12 20.50 2.67
N PHE A 87 25.61 19.36 2.17
CA PHE A 87 25.95 18.22 3.02
C PHE A 87 27.24 18.46 3.82
N THR A 88 28.20 19.21 3.27
CA THR A 88 29.47 19.49 3.96
C THR A 88 29.38 20.62 4.98
N LYS A 89 28.50 21.62 4.77
CA LYS A 89 28.28 22.77 5.67
C LYS A 89 27.31 22.49 6.83
N SER A 90 26.52 21.43 6.74
CA SER A 90 25.58 21.03 7.80
C SER A 90 26.24 20.27 8.97
N LYS A 91 27.58 20.27 9.05
CA LYS A 91 28.36 19.57 10.07
C LYS A 91 29.02 20.55 11.04
#